data_AF-A0A952QK11-F1
#
_entry.id   AF-A0A952QK11-F1
#
_cell.length_a   1.000
_cell.length_b   1.000
_cell.length_c   1.000
_cell.angle_alpha   90.00
_cell.angle_beta   90.00
_cell.angle_gamma   90.00
#
_symmetry.space_group_name_H-M   'P 1'
#
loop_
_entity.id
_entity.type
_entity.pdbx_description
1 polymer ?
#
loop_
_entity_poly.entity_id
_entity_poly.type
_entity_poly.pdbx_seq_one_letter_code
_entity_poly.pdbx_strand_id
1 'polypeptide(L)'
;MDQEDLVAAWDANNDVNQRLLALIPDDAFDLKPGRGKTVRSAFVHLVKVRGMWCEGVKGMPAFDFKPLNAKTAERQEIQAGLEESNRLMQTLIRNRAGSPGRAKQPVLTFFAYCVAHEAYHRALIEQALRENGRELADPDHYGLWEWQTPAH
;
A
#
# COMPACT_ATOMS: atom_id res chain seq x y z
N MET A 1 -10.24 21.44 -0.24
CA MET A 1 -9.35 20.38 0.25
C MET A 1 -8.05 20.55 -0.48
N ASP A 2 -6.95 20.69 0.26
CA ASP A 2 -5.64 20.87 -0.33
C ASP A 2 -5.20 19.56 -1.03
N GLN A 3 -4.49 19.69 -2.16
CA GLN A 3 -3.93 18.54 -2.85
C GLN A 3 -2.85 17.88 -2.00
N GLU A 4 -2.07 18.69 -1.28
CA GLU A 4 -1.01 18.18 -0.41
C GLU A 4 -1.56 17.48 0.83
N ASP A 5 -2.74 17.87 1.35
CA ASP A 5 -3.43 17.11 2.41
C ASP A 5 -3.78 15.69 1.95
N LEU A 6 -4.22 15.53 0.69
CA LEU A 6 -4.53 14.21 0.13
C LEU A 6 -3.28 13.37 -0.12
N VAL A 7 -2.17 14.02 -0.48
CA VAL A 7 -0.87 13.35 -0.63
C VAL A 7 -0.37 12.90 0.74
N ALA A 8 -0.38 13.76 1.76
CA ALA A 8 0.03 13.42 3.12
C ALA A 8 -0.83 12.28 3.70
N ALA A 9 -2.14 12.29 3.43
CA ALA A 9 -3.02 11.20 3.84
C ALA A 9 -2.71 9.88 3.10
N TRP A 10 -2.27 9.94 1.85
CA TRP A 10 -1.81 8.76 1.10
C TRP A 10 -0.49 8.23 1.64
N ASP A 11 0.45 9.12 1.97
CA ASP A 11 1.74 8.76 2.57
C ASP A 11 1.56 8.05 3.90
N ALA A 12 0.67 8.56 4.77
CA ALA A 12 0.32 7.86 6.00
C ALA A 12 -0.20 6.43 5.74
N ASN A 13 -1.01 6.24 4.69
CA ASN A 13 -1.47 4.90 4.30
C ASN A 13 -0.31 4.00 3.79
N ASN A 14 0.67 4.56 3.06
CA ASN A 14 1.86 3.84 2.64
C ASN A 14 2.76 3.46 3.82
N ASP A 15 2.94 4.36 4.78
CA ASP A 15 3.77 4.14 5.96
C ASP A 15 3.25 2.97 6.79
N VAL A 16 1.92 2.83 6.94
CA VAL A 16 1.33 1.65 7.59
C VAL A 16 1.71 0.37 6.85
N ASN A 17 1.75 0.36 5.51
CA ASN A 17 2.18 -0.82 4.76
C ASN A 17 3.67 -1.11 4.96
N GLN A 18 4.53 -0.08 4.95
CA GLN A 18 5.97 -0.24 5.15
C GLN A 18 6.28 -0.76 6.56
N ARG A 19 5.60 -0.23 7.58
CA ARG A 19 5.74 -0.66 8.97
C ARG A 19 5.23 -2.09 9.18
N LEU A 20 4.06 -2.41 8.62
CA LEU A 20 3.54 -3.79 8.66
C LEU A 20 4.52 -4.75 8.00
N LEU A 21 5.07 -4.40 6.83
CA LEU A 21 6.10 -5.21 6.17
C LEU A 21 7.29 -5.42 7.12
N ALA A 22 7.82 -4.36 7.72
CA ALA A 22 8.98 -4.41 8.60
C ALA A 22 8.81 -5.34 9.83
N LEU A 23 7.60 -5.46 10.36
CA LEU A 23 7.28 -6.31 11.52
C LEU A 23 7.19 -7.80 11.19
N ILE A 24 6.90 -8.15 9.94
CA ILE A 24 6.68 -9.53 9.53
C ILE A 24 8.05 -10.20 9.34
N PRO A 25 8.35 -11.38 9.92
CA PRO A 25 9.59 -12.11 9.63
C PRO A 25 9.58 -12.76 8.24
N ASP A 26 10.75 -12.99 7.63
CA ASP A 26 10.85 -13.52 6.26
C ASP A 26 10.21 -14.90 6.09
N ASP A 27 10.25 -15.76 7.12
CA ASP A 27 9.65 -17.09 7.10
C ASP A 27 8.10 -17.06 7.16
N ALA A 28 7.51 -15.92 7.55
CA ALA A 28 6.07 -15.72 7.55
C ALA A 28 5.50 -15.29 6.18
N PHE A 29 6.35 -15.02 5.19
CA PHE A 29 5.91 -14.49 3.88
C PHE A 29 5.03 -15.46 3.09
N ASP A 30 5.19 -16.76 3.32
CA ASP A 30 4.44 -17.80 2.62
C ASP A 30 3.17 -18.24 3.36
N LEU A 31 2.93 -17.68 4.56
CA LEU A 31 1.68 -17.86 5.30
C LEU A 31 0.52 -17.23 4.53
N LYS A 32 -0.67 -17.80 4.65
CA LYS A 32 -1.91 -17.30 4.04
C LYS A 32 -3.08 -17.46 5.01
N PRO A 33 -4.12 -16.62 4.91
CA PRO A 33 -5.38 -16.92 5.56
C PRO A 33 -6.03 -18.10 4.81
N GLY A 34 -6.89 -18.88 5.48
CA GLY A 34 -7.44 -20.14 4.98
C GLY A 34 -7.76 -20.14 3.48
N ARG A 35 -8.45 -19.10 2.99
CA ARG A 35 -8.51 -18.76 1.56
C ARG A 35 -7.93 -17.35 1.33
N GLY A 36 -7.03 -17.22 0.37
CA GLY A 36 -6.51 -15.91 -0.02
C GLY A 36 -5.09 -15.95 -0.57
N LYS A 37 -4.49 -14.77 -0.57
CA LYS A 37 -3.09 -14.52 -0.93
C LYS A 37 -2.18 -14.88 0.24
N THR A 38 -0.97 -15.36 -0.06
CA THR A 38 0.10 -15.36 0.94
C THR A 38 0.45 -13.93 1.34
N VAL A 39 1.08 -13.74 2.50
CA VAL A 39 1.58 -12.43 2.96
C VAL A 39 2.43 -11.75 1.88
N ARG A 40 3.38 -12.48 1.28
CA ARG A 40 4.20 -12.00 0.15
C ARG A 40 3.36 -11.54 -1.03
N SER A 41 2.43 -12.39 -1.46
CA SER A 41 1.62 -12.11 -2.64
C SER A 41 0.59 -11.00 -2.41
N ALA A 42 0.21 -10.73 -1.16
CA ALA A 42 -0.60 -9.58 -0.78
C ALA A 42 0.17 -8.27 -0.99
N PHE A 43 1.40 -8.15 -0.47
CA PHE A 43 2.23 -6.96 -0.72
C PHE A 43 2.57 -6.75 -2.20
N VAL A 44 2.96 -7.82 -2.90
CA VAL A 44 3.19 -7.76 -4.36
C VAL A 44 1.93 -7.30 -5.10
N HIS A 45 0.76 -7.70 -4.63
CA HIS A 45 -0.50 -7.26 -5.20
C HIS A 45 -0.78 -5.77 -4.96
N LEU A 46 -0.43 -5.22 -3.78
CA LEU A 46 -0.52 -3.78 -3.52
C LEU A 46 0.30 -2.98 -4.54
N VAL A 47 1.59 -3.32 -4.71
CA VAL A 47 2.49 -2.66 -5.67
C VAL A 47 1.92 -2.73 -7.08
N LYS A 48 1.47 -3.92 -7.50
CA LYS A 48 0.88 -4.13 -8.83
C LYS A 48 -0.37 -3.26 -9.05
N VAL A 49 -1.29 -3.23 -8.08
CA VAL A 49 -2.56 -2.51 -8.22
C VAL A 49 -2.35 -0.99 -8.26
N ARG A 50 -1.41 -0.46 -7.47
CA ARG A 50 -0.99 0.95 -7.57
C ARG A 50 -0.48 1.28 -8.98
N GLY A 51 0.36 0.41 -9.56
CA GLY A 51 0.80 0.53 -10.95
C GLY A 51 -0.36 0.56 -11.94
N MET A 52 -1.32 -0.35 -11.79
CA MET A 52 -2.53 -0.40 -12.65
C MET A 52 -3.40 0.86 -12.53
N TRP A 53 -3.47 1.50 -11.35
CA TRP A 53 -4.19 2.77 -11.20
C TRP A 53 -3.48 3.95 -11.87
N CYS A 54 -2.16 3.88 -11.99
CA CYS A 54 -1.32 4.88 -12.66
C CYS A 54 -1.27 4.67 -14.18
N GLU A 55 -1.42 3.43 -14.64
CA GLU A 55 -1.30 3.05 -16.05
C GLU A 55 -2.32 3.78 -16.94
N GLY A 56 -1.86 4.26 -18.10
CA GLY A 56 -2.72 4.91 -19.09
C GLY A 56 -3.23 6.31 -18.70
N VAL A 57 -2.85 6.85 -17.54
CA VAL A 57 -3.19 8.23 -17.16
C VAL A 57 -2.21 9.20 -17.81
N LYS A 58 -2.74 10.11 -18.64
CA LYS A 58 -1.94 11.13 -19.34
C LYS A 58 -1.17 12.02 -18.35
N GLY A 59 0.12 12.24 -18.61
CA GLY A 59 0.98 13.07 -17.77
C GLY A 59 1.58 12.36 -16.56
N MET A 60 1.36 11.05 -16.43
CA MET A 60 2.08 10.23 -15.45
C MET A 60 3.48 9.90 -15.94
N PRO A 61 4.48 9.84 -15.05
CA PRO A 61 5.74 9.16 -15.33
C PRO A 61 5.49 7.70 -15.69
N ALA A 62 6.40 7.11 -16.47
CA ALA A 62 6.36 5.67 -16.70
C ALA A 62 6.50 4.92 -15.36
N PHE A 63 5.75 3.84 -15.20
CA PHE A 63 5.96 2.89 -14.11
C PHE A 63 7.20 2.07 -14.45
N ASP A 64 8.38 2.63 -14.18
CA ASP A 64 9.67 2.00 -14.45
C ASP A 64 10.11 1.13 -13.28
N PHE A 65 9.27 0.14 -12.97
CA PHE A 65 9.55 -0.82 -11.90
C PHE A 65 9.30 -2.24 -12.39
N LYS A 66 10.30 -3.10 -12.18
CA LYS A 66 10.25 -4.50 -12.59
C LYS A 66 9.09 -5.20 -11.86
N PRO A 67 8.20 -5.91 -12.58
CA PRO A 67 7.13 -6.68 -11.93
C PRO A 67 7.69 -7.67 -10.92
N LEU A 68 7.20 -7.58 -9.68
CA LEU A 68 7.59 -8.49 -8.61
C LEU A 68 6.97 -9.87 -8.79
N ASN A 69 7.74 -10.91 -8.48
CA ASN A 69 7.24 -12.27 -8.47
C ASN A 69 6.55 -12.58 -7.14
N ALA A 70 5.23 -12.81 -7.18
CA ALA A 70 4.42 -13.07 -5.99
C ALA A 70 4.85 -14.29 -5.15
N LYS A 71 5.71 -15.18 -5.67
CA LYS A 71 6.24 -16.36 -4.97
C LYS A 71 7.64 -16.15 -4.41
N THR A 72 8.43 -15.25 -4.96
CA THR A 72 9.87 -15.14 -4.64
C THR A 72 10.32 -13.73 -4.28
N ALA A 73 9.47 -12.72 -4.42
CA ALA A 73 9.83 -11.32 -4.15
C ALA A 73 10.34 -11.15 -2.71
N GLU A 74 11.56 -10.66 -2.56
CA GLU A 74 12.20 -10.45 -1.27
C GLU A 74 11.66 -9.17 -0.60
N ARG A 75 11.85 -9.07 0.72
CA ARG A 75 11.42 -7.89 1.50
C ARG A 75 11.90 -6.58 0.90
N GLN A 76 13.16 -6.51 0.52
CA GLN A 76 13.77 -5.30 -0.04
C GLN A 76 13.13 -4.92 -1.39
N GLU A 77 12.83 -5.91 -2.23
CA GLU A 77 12.13 -5.68 -3.50
C GLU A 77 10.70 -5.17 -3.27
N ILE A 78 10.00 -5.73 -2.28
CA ILE A 78 8.66 -5.28 -1.90
C ILE A 78 8.69 -3.86 -1.35
N GLN A 79 9.63 -3.56 -0.43
CA GLN A 79 9.79 -2.24 0.16
C GLN A 79 10.07 -1.17 -0.91
N ALA A 80 11.00 -1.46 -1.83
CA ALA A 80 11.31 -0.58 -2.95
C ALA A 80 10.10 -0.41 -3.89
N GLY A 81 9.34 -1.48 -4.13
CA GLY A 81 8.12 -1.42 -4.94
C GLY A 81 7.01 -0.59 -4.29
N LEU A 82 6.84 -0.68 -2.97
CA LEU A 82 5.89 0.16 -2.22
C LEU A 82 6.30 1.63 -2.33
N GLU A 83 7.58 1.95 -2.20
CA GLU A 83 8.09 3.32 -2.28
C GLU A 83 7.92 3.93 -3.67
N GLU A 84 8.35 3.23 -4.72
CA GLU A 84 8.23 3.75 -6.08
C GLU A 84 6.77 3.87 -6.51
N SER A 85 5.94 2.88 -6.17
CA SER A 85 4.50 2.97 -6.42
C SER A 85 3.82 4.06 -5.58
N ASN A 86 4.34 4.39 -4.40
CA ASN A 86 3.87 5.51 -3.59
C ASN A 86 4.07 6.84 -4.32
N ARG A 87 5.30 7.10 -4.79
CA ARG A 87 5.67 8.32 -5.54
C ARG A 87 4.77 8.55 -6.76
N LEU A 88 4.44 7.47 -7.48
CA LEU A 88 3.52 7.53 -8.61
C LEU A 88 2.09 7.84 -8.16
N MET A 89 1.61 7.19 -7.10
CA MET A 89 0.30 7.48 -6.54
C MET A 89 0.16 8.93 -6.05
N GLN A 90 1.19 9.51 -5.43
CA GLN A 90 1.19 10.94 -5.09
C GLN A 90 1.00 11.82 -6.33
N THR A 91 1.71 11.51 -7.42
CA THR A 91 1.58 12.22 -8.70
C THR A 91 0.17 12.08 -9.28
N LEU A 92 -0.39 10.88 -9.23
CA LEU A 92 -1.76 10.61 -9.68
C LEU A 92 -2.80 11.39 -8.87
N ILE A 93 -2.64 11.45 -7.55
CA ILE A 93 -3.53 12.18 -6.63
C ILE A 93 -3.48 13.69 -6.94
N ARG A 94 -2.28 14.28 -7.04
CA ARG A 94 -2.10 15.68 -7.45
C ARG A 94 -2.77 15.97 -8.79
N ASN A 95 -2.51 15.15 -9.79
CA ASN A 95 -3.10 15.29 -11.14
C ASN A 95 -4.63 15.26 -11.12
N ARG A 96 -5.22 14.32 -10.36
CA ARG A 96 -6.68 14.20 -10.23
C ARG A 96 -7.30 15.35 -9.44
N ALA A 97 -6.64 15.80 -8.38
CA ALA A 97 -7.10 16.91 -7.56
C ALA A 97 -7.01 18.26 -8.30
N GLY A 98 -6.01 18.43 -9.17
CA GLY A 98 -5.81 19.63 -10.00
C GLY A 98 -6.65 19.68 -11.28
N SER A 99 -7.32 18.58 -11.65
CA SER A 99 -8.19 18.49 -12.83
C SER A 99 -9.56 17.88 -12.53
N PRO A 100 -10.34 18.46 -11.60
CA PRO A 100 -11.67 17.97 -11.25
C PRO A 100 -12.57 17.94 -12.49
N GLY A 101 -13.24 16.80 -12.74
CA GLY A 101 -14.17 16.60 -13.87
C GLY A 101 -13.58 15.95 -15.13
N ARG A 102 -12.25 15.79 -15.24
CA ARG A 102 -11.62 15.04 -16.36
C ARG A 102 -11.47 13.55 -16.10
N ALA A 103 -11.52 13.15 -14.83
CA ALA A 103 -11.47 11.76 -14.43
C ALA A 103 -12.87 11.16 -14.35
N LYS A 104 -13.01 9.86 -14.68
CA LYS A 104 -14.28 9.12 -14.57
C LYS A 104 -14.85 9.09 -13.15
N GLN A 105 -14.02 9.27 -12.13
CA GLN A 105 -14.40 9.31 -10.72
C GLN A 105 -13.81 10.54 -10.04
N PRO A 106 -14.55 11.19 -9.11
CA PRO A 106 -14.01 12.25 -8.27
C PRO A 106 -12.79 11.78 -7.48
N VAL A 107 -11.82 12.68 -7.27
CA VAL A 107 -10.55 12.35 -6.59
C VAL A 107 -10.77 11.75 -5.21
N LEU A 108 -11.73 12.26 -4.44
CA LEU A 108 -12.06 11.75 -3.11
C LEU A 108 -12.61 10.34 -3.13
N THR A 109 -13.50 10.03 -4.08
CA THR A 109 -14.06 8.69 -4.24
C THR A 109 -12.96 7.70 -4.62
N PHE A 110 -12.08 8.08 -5.53
CA PHE A 110 -10.92 7.28 -5.93
C PHE A 110 -9.98 7.04 -4.75
N PHE A 111 -9.60 8.10 -4.03
CA PHE A 111 -8.73 8.03 -2.86
C PHE A 111 -9.29 7.09 -1.79
N ALA A 112 -10.56 7.27 -1.41
CA ALA A 112 -11.22 6.44 -0.41
C ALA A 112 -11.27 4.97 -0.84
N TYR A 113 -11.53 4.69 -2.12
CA TYR A 113 -11.48 3.35 -2.68
C TYR A 113 -10.08 2.73 -2.56
N CYS A 114 -9.02 3.48 -2.91
CA CYS A 114 -7.64 3.01 -2.82
C CYS A 114 -7.28 2.65 -1.37
N VAL A 115 -7.54 3.55 -0.41
CA VAL A 115 -7.26 3.30 1.02
C VAL A 115 -8.03 2.08 1.54
N ALA A 116 -9.32 1.96 1.20
CA ALA A 116 -10.14 0.82 1.61
C ALA A 116 -9.61 -0.50 1.02
N HIS A 117 -9.18 -0.49 -0.25
CA HIS A 117 -8.58 -1.65 -0.89
C HIS A 117 -7.28 -2.10 -0.18
N GLU A 118 -6.39 -1.18 0.16
CA GLU A 118 -5.14 -1.54 0.85
C GLU A 118 -5.39 -2.01 2.28
N ALA A 119 -6.30 -1.36 3.00
CA ALA A 119 -6.71 -1.78 4.34
C ALA A 119 -7.27 -3.22 4.35
N TYR A 120 -8.04 -3.60 3.33
CA TYR A 120 -8.52 -4.97 3.16
C TYR A 120 -7.36 -5.98 3.08
N HIS A 121 -6.33 -5.71 2.28
CA HIS A 121 -5.18 -6.62 2.17
C HIS A 121 -4.30 -6.63 3.43
N ARG A 122 -4.17 -5.50 4.15
CA ARG A 122 -3.53 -5.49 5.48
C ARG A 122 -4.24 -6.42 6.45
N ALA A 123 -5.57 -6.37 6.50
CA ALA A 123 -6.35 -7.27 7.36
C ALA A 123 -6.15 -8.74 6.99
N LEU A 124 -6.04 -9.08 5.71
CA LEU A 124 -5.74 -10.45 5.27
C LEU A 124 -4.33 -10.90 5.67
N ILE A 125 -3.35 -10.00 5.67
CA ILE A 125 -1.99 -10.28 6.15
C ILE A 125 -2.03 -10.59 7.65
N GLU A 126 -2.66 -9.73 8.44
CA GLU A 126 -2.80 -9.94 9.89
C GLU A 126 -3.57 -11.23 10.21
N GLN A 127 -4.63 -11.53 9.45
CA GLN A 127 -5.37 -12.78 9.58
C GLN A 127 -4.49 -14.00 9.28
N ALA A 128 -3.67 -13.94 8.23
CA ALA A 128 -2.72 -15.01 7.91
C ALA A 128 -1.75 -15.27 9.06
N LEU A 129 -1.24 -14.21 9.69
CA LEU A 129 -0.36 -14.31 10.84
C LEU A 129 -1.07 -14.96 12.04
N ARG A 130 -2.27 -14.47 12.38
CA ARG A 130 -3.05 -14.95 13.52
C ARG A 130 -3.44 -16.43 13.37
N GLU A 131 -3.94 -16.83 12.20
CA GLU A 131 -4.35 -18.22 11.93
C GLU A 131 -3.18 -19.22 12.01
N ASN A 132 -1.93 -18.74 11.92
CA ASN A 132 -0.73 -19.55 11.99
C ASN A 132 0.06 -19.35 13.30
N GLY A 133 -0.53 -18.72 14.33
CA GLY A 133 0.11 -18.52 15.63
C GLY A 133 1.33 -17.59 15.58
N ARG A 134 1.32 -16.64 14.63
CA ARG A 134 2.38 -15.66 14.36
C ARG A 134 1.86 -14.22 14.52
N GLU A 135 0.86 -14.02 15.37
CA GLU A 135 0.29 -12.71 15.61
C GLU A 135 1.35 -11.69 16.03
N LEU A 136 1.16 -10.44 15.59
CA LEU A 136 2.02 -9.33 16.00
C LEU A 136 1.83 -9.10 17.50
N ALA A 137 2.89 -8.71 18.20
CA ALA A 137 2.79 -8.32 19.59
C ALA A 137 1.90 -7.07 19.73
N ASP A 138 1.14 -6.97 20.83
CA ASP A 138 0.22 -5.85 21.08
C ASP A 138 0.86 -4.47 20.88
N PRO A 139 2.08 -4.17 21.40
CA PRO A 139 2.70 -2.86 21.19
C PRO A 139 2.97 -2.55 19.70
N ASP A 140 3.37 -3.56 18.93
CA ASP A 140 3.63 -3.41 17.49
C ASP A 140 2.32 -3.20 16.73
N HIS A 141 1.28 -3.96 17.09
CA HIS A 141 -0.03 -3.87 16.48
C HIS A 141 -0.71 -2.51 16.77
N TYR A 142 -0.69 -2.04 18.02
CA TYR A 142 -1.19 -0.72 18.37
C TYR A 142 -0.36 0.40 17.74
N GLY A 143 0.97 0.21 17.72
CA GLY A 143 1.89 1.15 17.10
C GLY A 143 1.54 1.47 15.65
N LEU A 144 1.05 0.50 14.86
CA LEU A 144 0.62 0.72 13.47
C LEU A 144 -0.42 1.84 13.32
N TRP A 145 -1.23 2.07 14.35
CA TRP A 145 -2.35 3.01 14.35
C TRP A 145 -2.10 4.29 15.14
N GLU A 146 -0.93 4.41 15.77
CA GLU A 146 -0.53 5.63 16.44
C GLU A 146 -0.28 6.75 15.42
N TRP A 147 -0.91 7.90 15.67
CA TRP A 147 -0.65 9.11 14.91
C TRP A 147 0.80 9.53 15.16
N GLN A 148 1.64 9.45 14.12
CA GLN A 148 2.97 10.04 14.22
C GLN A 148 2.80 11.55 14.33
N THR A 149 3.31 12.13 15.42
CA THR A 149 3.42 13.58 15.51
C THR A 149 4.51 14.00 14.53
N PRO A 150 4.27 14.94 13.59
CA PRO A 150 5.34 15.40 12.71
C PRO A 150 6.51 15.88 13.57
N ALA A 151 7.73 15.45 13.24
CA ALA A 151 8.91 16.08 13.80
C ALA A 151 8.88 17.56 13.37
N HIS A 152 8.79 18.45 14.37
CA HIS A 152 8.85 19.90 14.18
C HIS A 152 10.18 20.35 13.57
#